data_AF-A0A4Q3RBP2-F1
#
_entry.id   AF-A0A4Q3RBP2-F1
#
_cell.length_a   1.000
_cell.length_b   1.000
_cell.length_c   1.000
_cell.angle_alpha   90.00
_cell.angle_beta   90.00
_cell.angle_gamma   90.00
#
_symmetry.space_group_name_H-M   'P 1'
#
loop_
_entity.id
_entity.type
_entity.pdbx_description
1 polymer ?
#
loop_
_entity_poly.entity_id
_entity_poly.type
_entity_poly.pdbx_seq_one_letter_code
_entity_poly.pdbx_strand_id
1 'polypeptide(L)'
;MKFISGKAIGYFRKVHYQNNKVVRLYNSIGEAFFNLNQYDSAAFYYQKATYAFQALGQNTDKVGYGLVLKNKGDLHLRNGKDTDAIRFYQQAIHQFYPTFADTALAANPHEFSGVFSYINLFNVLKAKADAWHRRYETTKNLSAAVQELDAYRSAFELINYVERTYESDESRLFLTKIKYAVHGKPIDIAFELYTKTKDAAYLELLYAFDQQNKAAVLALNRQINSEAAENNSPQLEKERQIKTEITRLAIRASQVTDSVQLAAISASIRDQEIALSKVQEELQPNAVLKTSGIPPIKILQTKLLDDKTAIVSYHLGAAKMTTLVIGKNTVACYQQPLPRNFNELMLEEIQRVKTPGNALQSNDTINLFQFFLQHVPLAGLHQLII
;
A
#
# COMPACT_ATOMS: atom_id res chain seq x y z
N MET A 1 -11.66 -13.01 -18.31
CA MET A 1 -11.76 -11.54 -18.47
C MET A 1 -12.37 -11.11 -19.82
N LYS A 2 -11.78 -11.45 -20.98
CA LYS A 2 -12.26 -10.98 -22.31
C LYS A 2 -13.76 -11.19 -22.60
N PHE A 3 -14.30 -12.37 -22.26
CA PHE A 3 -15.74 -12.67 -22.45
C PHE A 3 -16.67 -11.76 -21.63
N ILE A 4 -16.25 -11.38 -20.42
CA ILE A 4 -17.01 -10.51 -19.52
C ILE A 4 -16.95 -9.06 -20.04
N SER A 5 -15.77 -8.60 -20.46
CA SER A 5 -15.57 -7.25 -21.00
C SER A 5 -16.38 -7.00 -22.28
N GLY A 6 -16.48 -7.98 -23.19
CA GLY A 6 -17.29 -7.87 -24.41
C GLY A 6 -18.79 -7.73 -24.11
N LYS A 7 -19.33 -8.53 -23.18
CA LYS A 7 -20.72 -8.41 -22.74
C LYS A 7 -21.00 -7.07 -22.05
N ALA A 8 -20.08 -6.61 -21.19
CA ALA A 8 -20.20 -5.35 -20.49
C ALA A 8 -20.37 -4.15 -21.45
N ILE A 9 -19.58 -4.09 -22.54
CA ILE A 9 -19.70 -3.05 -23.57
C ILE A 9 -21.11 -3.04 -24.19
N GLY A 10 -21.68 -4.21 -24.46
CA GLY A 10 -23.03 -4.35 -24.99
C GLY A 10 -24.10 -3.76 -24.07
N TYR A 11 -23.95 -3.90 -22.75
CA TYR A 11 -24.85 -3.28 -21.77
C TYR A 11 -24.59 -1.78 -21.62
N PHE A 12 -23.33 -1.35 -21.54
CA PHE A 12 -22.98 0.06 -21.39
C PHE A 12 -23.50 0.92 -22.54
N ARG A 13 -23.49 0.39 -23.78
CA ARG A 13 -24.01 1.11 -24.95
C ARG A 13 -25.52 1.33 -24.93
N LYS A 14 -26.27 0.58 -24.12
CA LYS A 14 -27.72 0.75 -23.95
C LYS A 14 -28.09 1.81 -22.90
N VAL A 15 -27.10 2.27 -22.12
CA VAL A 15 -27.31 3.26 -21.05
C VAL A 15 -26.95 4.64 -21.57
N HIS A 16 -27.85 5.60 -21.39
CA HIS A 16 -27.64 6.99 -21.79
C HIS A 16 -27.86 7.90 -20.58
N TYR A 17 -26.75 8.36 -19.98
CA TYR A 17 -26.81 9.36 -18.93
C TYR A 17 -26.75 10.76 -19.53
N GLN A 18 -27.67 11.62 -19.10
CA GLN A 18 -27.64 13.07 -19.35
C GLN A 18 -27.07 13.86 -18.16
N ASN A 19 -26.54 13.17 -17.15
CA ASN A 19 -25.95 13.74 -15.96
C ASN A 19 -24.46 13.36 -15.83
N ASN A 20 -23.85 13.75 -14.72
CA ASN A 20 -22.43 13.55 -14.45
C ASN A 20 -21.93 12.09 -14.48
N LYS A 21 -22.82 11.10 -14.37
CA LYS A 21 -22.49 9.67 -14.49
C LYS A 21 -21.99 9.29 -15.89
N VAL A 22 -22.21 10.13 -16.90
CA VAL A 22 -21.69 9.93 -18.26
C VAL A 22 -20.16 9.81 -18.29
N VAL A 23 -19.45 10.50 -17.38
CA VAL A 23 -17.98 10.44 -17.28
C VAL A 23 -17.53 9.03 -16.89
N ARG A 24 -18.14 8.45 -15.84
CA ARG A 24 -17.86 7.08 -15.41
C ARG A 24 -18.26 6.05 -16.46
N LEU A 25 -19.40 6.26 -17.14
CA LEU A 25 -19.84 5.36 -18.21
C LEU A 25 -18.79 5.27 -19.32
N TYR A 26 -18.33 6.42 -19.82
CA TYR A 26 -17.27 6.43 -20.83
C TYR A 26 -15.96 5.84 -20.32
N ASN A 27 -15.60 6.09 -19.05
CA ASN A 27 -14.44 5.45 -18.43
C ASN A 27 -14.56 3.92 -18.41
N SER A 28 -15.69 3.36 -17.96
CA SER A 28 -15.93 1.92 -17.91
C SER A 28 -15.90 1.28 -19.29
N ILE A 29 -16.42 1.96 -20.32
CA ILE A 29 -16.34 1.49 -21.70
C ILE A 29 -14.87 1.48 -22.17
N GLY A 30 -14.13 2.56 -21.91
CA GLY A 30 -12.71 2.67 -22.27
C GLY A 30 -11.87 1.57 -21.59
N GLU A 31 -12.10 1.33 -20.31
CA GLU A 31 -11.46 0.25 -19.54
C GLU A 31 -11.81 -1.15 -20.07
N ALA A 32 -13.07 -1.38 -20.45
CA ALA A 32 -13.46 -2.64 -21.07
C ALA A 32 -12.71 -2.87 -22.40
N PHE A 33 -12.53 -1.83 -23.22
CA PHE A 33 -11.72 -1.90 -24.44
C PHE A 33 -10.23 -2.11 -24.15
N PHE A 34 -9.70 -1.43 -23.13
CA PHE A 34 -8.31 -1.61 -22.69
C PHE A 34 -8.04 -3.07 -22.30
N ASN A 35 -8.94 -3.68 -21.52
CA ASN A 35 -8.87 -5.09 -21.11
C ASN A 35 -9.06 -6.09 -22.28
N LEU A 36 -9.62 -5.64 -23.41
CA LEU A 36 -9.71 -6.40 -24.66
C LEU A 36 -8.49 -6.19 -25.57
N ASN A 37 -7.47 -5.44 -25.13
CA ASN A 37 -6.32 -5.00 -25.91
C ASN A 37 -6.68 -4.11 -27.12
N GLN A 38 -7.85 -3.46 -27.10
CA GLN A 38 -8.31 -2.53 -28.14
C GLN A 38 -7.99 -1.09 -27.71
N TYR A 39 -6.70 -0.75 -27.79
CA TYR A 39 -6.16 0.46 -27.18
C TYR A 39 -6.64 1.77 -27.85
N ASP A 40 -6.86 1.79 -29.16
CA ASP A 40 -7.39 2.97 -29.86
C ASP A 40 -8.83 3.29 -29.43
N SER A 41 -9.66 2.24 -29.29
CA SER A 41 -11.01 2.37 -28.74
C SER A 41 -10.96 2.85 -27.30
N ALA A 42 -10.06 2.31 -26.47
CA ALA A 42 -9.89 2.78 -25.09
C ALA A 42 -9.55 4.28 -25.05
N ALA A 43 -8.55 4.71 -25.83
CA ALA A 43 -8.15 6.11 -25.95
C ALA A 43 -9.34 7.01 -26.36
N PHE A 44 -10.11 6.60 -27.37
CA PHE A 44 -11.28 7.32 -27.85
C PHE A 44 -12.33 7.53 -26.74
N TYR A 45 -12.65 6.49 -25.97
CA TYR A 45 -13.63 6.59 -24.88
C TYR A 45 -13.10 7.38 -23.68
N TYR A 46 -11.82 7.26 -23.33
CA TYR A 46 -11.22 8.13 -22.31
C TYR A 46 -11.24 9.61 -22.73
N GLN A 47 -11.08 9.88 -24.02
CA GLN A 47 -11.19 11.23 -24.55
C GLN A 47 -12.63 11.74 -24.52
N LYS A 48 -13.63 10.91 -24.85
CA LYS A 48 -15.05 11.24 -24.64
C LYS A 48 -15.37 11.55 -23.18
N ALA A 49 -14.83 10.77 -22.24
CA ALA A 49 -15.00 11.02 -20.81
C ALA A 49 -14.41 12.38 -20.40
N THR A 50 -13.27 12.76 -20.97
CA THR A 50 -12.63 14.06 -20.73
C THR A 50 -13.47 15.22 -21.26
N TYR A 51 -13.98 15.13 -22.49
CA TYR A 51 -14.87 16.16 -23.04
C TYR A 51 -16.17 16.30 -22.24
N ALA A 52 -16.76 15.17 -21.84
CA ALA A 52 -17.97 15.20 -21.02
C ALA A 52 -17.72 15.85 -19.66
N PHE A 53 -16.59 15.55 -19.01
CA PHE A 53 -16.20 16.23 -17.77
C PHE A 53 -16.05 17.75 -17.99
N GLN A 54 -15.33 18.18 -19.03
CA GLN A 54 -15.16 19.61 -19.32
C GLN A 54 -16.51 20.32 -19.57
N ALA A 55 -17.43 19.69 -20.29
CA ALA A 55 -18.74 20.26 -20.61
C ALA A 55 -19.66 20.41 -19.38
N LEU A 56 -19.48 19.61 -18.34
CA LEU A 56 -20.31 19.63 -17.12
C LEU A 56 -19.92 20.74 -16.13
N GLY A 57 -18.73 21.34 -16.26
CA GLY A 57 -18.27 22.45 -15.40
C GLY A 57 -18.31 22.11 -13.90
N GLN A 58 -19.10 22.86 -13.13
CA GLN A 58 -19.22 22.65 -11.68
C GLN A 58 -20.01 21.39 -11.29
N ASN A 59 -20.85 20.87 -12.18
CA ASN A 59 -21.65 19.65 -11.94
C ASN A 59 -20.86 18.36 -12.25
N THR A 60 -19.53 18.42 -12.17
CA THR A 60 -18.65 17.35 -12.61
C THR A 60 -18.44 16.24 -11.58
N ASP A 61 -18.17 15.04 -12.08
CA ASP A 61 -17.77 13.89 -11.25
C ASP A 61 -16.24 13.83 -11.16
N LYS A 62 -15.68 14.52 -10.16
CA LYS A 62 -14.21 14.61 -9.94
C LYS A 62 -13.56 13.26 -9.74
N VAL A 63 -14.19 12.38 -8.96
CA VAL A 63 -13.69 11.02 -8.72
C VAL A 63 -13.76 10.20 -10.01
N GLY A 64 -14.85 10.30 -10.77
CA GLY A 64 -14.97 9.66 -12.08
C GLY A 64 -13.89 10.12 -13.05
N TYR A 65 -13.53 11.40 -13.04
CA TYR A 65 -12.46 11.94 -13.88
C TYR A 65 -11.06 11.53 -13.41
N GLY A 66 -10.82 11.44 -12.09
CA GLY A 66 -9.59 10.86 -11.56
C GLY A 66 -9.33 9.44 -12.07
N LEU A 67 -10.39 8.62 -12.18
CA LEU A 67 -10.30 7.28 -12.77
C LEU A 67 -9.93 7.32 -14.26
N VAL A 68 -10.51 8.24 -15.03
CA VAL A 68 -10.15 8.47 -16.44
C VAL A 68 -8.68 8.84 -16.58
N LEU A 69 -8.18 9.73 -15.73
CA LEU A 69 -6.78 10.16 -15.73
C LEU A 69 -5.85 9.00 -15.40
N LYS A 70 -6.14 8.22 -14.35
CA LYS A 70 -5.38 7.01 -14.04
C LYS A 70 -5.35 6.04 -15.22
N ASN A 71 -6.49 5.79 -15.85
CA ASN A 71 -6.58 4.87 -16.99
C ASN A 71 -5.87 5.38 -18.25
N LYS A 72 -5.85 6.70 -18.48
CA LYS A 72 -4.97 7.33 -19.48
C LYS A 72 -3.50 7.09 -19.12
N GLY A 73 -3.13 7.24 -17.85
CA GLY A 73 -1.80 6.91 -17.34
C GLY A 73 -1.39 5.47 -17.67
N ASP A 74 -2.26 4.49 -17.38
CA ASP A 74 -2.02 3.07 -17.71
C ASP A 74 -1.85 2.83 -19.21
N LEU A 75 -2.64 3.52 -20.05
CA LEU A 75 -2.53 3.43 -21.51
C LEU A 75 -1.19 3.98 -22.00
N HIS A 76 -0.75 5.12 -21.47
CA HIS A 76 0.57 5.69 -21.78
C HIS A 76 1.70 4.80 -21.27
N LEU A 77 1.53 4.22 -20.08
CA LEU A 77 2.45 3.25 -19.55
C LEU A 77 2.53 2.08 -20.54
N ARG A 78 1.46 1.39 -20.88
CA ARG A 78 1.47 0.30 -21.89
C ARG A 78 2.15 0.67 -23.21
N ASN A 79 2.11 1.93 -23.63
CA ASN A 79 2.72 2.42 -24.87
C ASN A 79 4.21 2.81 -24.74
N GLY A 80 4.86 2.52 -23.60
CA GLY A 80 6.27 2.88 -23.36
C GLY A 80 6.50 4.37 -23.10
N LYS A 81 5.43 5.14 -22.80
CA LYS A 81 5.49 6.60 -22.56
C LYS A 81 5.46 6.91 -21.07
N ASP A 82 6.53 6.54 -20.36
CA ASP A 82 6.62 6.57 -18.89
C ASP A 82 6.36 7.97 -18.31
N THR A 83 6.96 9.00 -18.91
CA THR A 83 6.78 10.39 -18.46
C THR A 83 5.33 10.86 -18.60
N ASP A 84 4.64 10.48 -19.68
CA ASP A 84 3.23 10.81 -19.84
C ASP A 84 2.36 10.05 -18.85
N ALA A 85 2.68 8.78 -18.59
CA ALA A 85 1.99 7.98 -17.59
C ALA A 85 2.07 8.64 -16.20
N ILE A 86 3.28 8.99 -15.76
CA ILE A 86 3.53 9.67 -14.49
C ILE A 86 2.77 11.01 -14.42
N ARG A 87 2.73 11.77 -15.52
CA ARG A 87 1.97 13.03 -15.60
C ARG A 87 0.47 12.82 -15.38
N PHE A 88 -0.11 11.81 -16.03
CA PHE A 88 -1.52 11.47 -15.84
C PHE A 88 -1.83 10.93 -14.45
N TYR A 89 -0.92 10.13 -13.87
CA TYR A 89 -1.03 9.70 -12.48
C TYR A 89 -0.95 10.88 -11.50
N GLN A 90 -0.09 11.86 -11.74
CA GLN A 90 -0.03 13.08 -10.92
C GLN A 90 -1.36 13.86 -10.96
N GLN A 91 -1.93 14.03 -12.15
CA GLN A 91 -3.24 14.68 -12.28
C GLN A 91 -4.35 13.88 -11.58
N ALA A 92 -4.30 12.55 -11.62
CA ALA A 92 -5.24 11.70 -10.90
C ALA A 92 -5.08 11.81 -9.37
N ILE A 93 -3.85 11.91 -8.86
CA ILE A 93 -3.59 12.20 -7.43
C ILE A 93 -4.29 13.50 -7.02
N HIS A 94 -4.16 14.58 -7.79
CA HIS A 94 -4.86 15.84 -7.50
C HIS A 94 -6.38 15.75 -7.56
N GLN A 95 -6.93 14.90 -8.44
CA GLN A 95 -8.39 14.67 -8.45
C GLN A 95 -8.86 13.88 -7.24
N PHE A 96 -8.08 12.89 -6.79
CA PHE A 96 -8.45 12.09 -5.64
C PHE A 96 -8.16 12.78 -4.31
N TYR A 97 -7.13 13.63 -4.24
CA TYR A 97 -6.72 14.35 -3.04
C TYR A 97 -6.44 15.83 -3.34
N PRO A 98 -7.48 16.67 -3.47
CA PRO A 98 -7.35 18.05 -3.95
C PRO A 98 -6.59 19.00 -3.02
N THR A 99 -6.38 18.63 -1.75
CA THR A 99 -5.59 19.41 -0.78
C THR A 99 -4.09 19.33 -1.06
N PHE A 100 -3.64 18.33 -1.83
CA PHE A 100 -2.25 18.22 -2.25
C PHE A 100 -1.97 19.15 -3.44
N ALA A 101 -1.17 20.19 -3.21
CA ALA A 101 -0.95 21.25 -4.19
C ALA A 101 0.29 21.05 -5.08
N ASP A 102 1.24 20.19 -4.70
CA ASP A 102 2.50 20.05 -5.43
C ASP A 102 2.27 19.41 -6.81
N THR A 103 2.74 20.09 -7.86
CA THR A 103 2.55 19.70 -9.26
C THR A 103 3.75 18.97 -9.86
N ALA A 104 4.86 18.88 -9.14
CA ALA A 104 6.03 18.16 -9.62
C ALA A 104 5.71 16.69 -9.87
N LEU A 105 6.19 16.15 -10.99
CA LEU A 105 5.95 14.73 -11.35
C LEU A 105 6.45 13.76 -10.30
N ALA A 106 7.50 14.15 -9.57
CA ALA A 106 8.10 13.40 -8.48
C ALA A 106 7.25 13.44 -7.19
N ALA A 107 6.54 14.53 -6.93
CA ALA A 107 5.95 14.80 -5.62
C ALA A 107 4.77 13.87 -5.29
N ASN A 108 4.72 13.41 -4.04
CA ASN A 108 3.64 12.60 -3.49
C ASN A 108 3.14 13.18 -2.15
N PRO A 109 1.86 12.99 -1.79
CA PRO A 109 1.36 13.39 -0.48
C PRO A 109 1.91 12.46 0.61
N HIS A 110 2.47 13.03 1.68
CA HIS A 110 2.94 12.27 2.86
C HIS A 110 2.11 12.57 4.12
N GLU A 111 1.16 13.50 4.01
CA GLU A 111 0.24 13.88 5.08
C GLU A 111 -1.20 13.82 4.57
N PHE A 112 -2.01 13.03 5.25
CA PHE A 112 -3.39 12.72 4.86
C PHE A 112 -4.37 13.24 5.91
N SER A 113 -5.43 13.90 5.46
CA SER A 113 -6.51 14.39 6.30
C SER A 113 -7.78 14.63 5.49
N GLY A 114 -8.93 14.65 6.17
CA GLY A 114 -10.20 15.02 5.56
C GLY A 114 -10.79 13.97 4.62
N VAL A 115 -11.62 14.43 3.67
CA VAL A 115 -12.39 13.54 2.78
C VAL A 115 -11.72 13.35 1.45
N PHE A 116 -11.43 12.09 1.12
CA PHE A 116 -10.93 11.75 -0.21
C PHE A 116 -11.16 10.27 -0.54
N SER A 117 -10.98 9.91 -1.81
CA SER A 117 -11.15 8.53 -2.27
C SER A 117 -9.88 7.72 -2.03
N TYR A 118 -9.66 7.27 -0.79
CA TYR A 118 -8.42 6.61 -0.37
C TYR A 118 -8.08 5.36 -1.21
N ILE A 119 -9.08 4.57 -1.63
CA ILE A 119 -8.84 3.40 -2.49
C ILE A 119 -8.26 3.81 -3.84
N ASN A 120 -8.85 4.82 -4.46
CA ASN A 120 -8.41 5.30 -5.76
C ASN A 120 -7.06 6.02 -5.66
N LEU A 121 -6.84 6.77 -4.59
CA LEU A 121 -5.57 7.42 -4.30
C LEU A 121 -4.44 6.39 -4.13
N PHE A 122 -4.68 5.32 -3.36
CA PHE A 122 -3.72 4.22 -3.21
C PHE A 122 -3.37 3.58 -4.57
N ASN A 123 -4.40 3.27 -5.36
CA ASN A 123 -4.19 2.63 -6.66
C ASN A 123 -3.39 3.50 -7.63
N VAL A 124 -3.57 4.82 -7.62
CA VAL A 124 -2.78 5.73 -8.46
C VAL A 124 -1.35 5.91 -7.93
N LEU A 125 -1.13 5.98 -6.61
CA LEU A 125 0.21 6.05 -6.03
C LEU A 125 1.01 4.79 -6.37
N LYS A 126 0.39 3.62 -6.25
CA LYS A 126 0.96 2.34 -6.70
C LYS A 126 1.30 2.37 -8.19
N ALA A 127 0.37 2.81 -9.05
CA ALA A 127 0.58 2.84 -10.50
C ALA A 127 1.70 3.82 -10.89
N LYS A 128 1.82 4.94 -10.17
CA LYS A 128 2.92 5.90 -10.32
C LYS A 128 4.26 5.28 -9.90
N ALA A 129 4.30 4.52 -8.81
CA ALA A 129 5.49 3.76 -8.41
C ALA A 129 5.87 2.73 -9.48
N ASP A 130 4.91 1.95 -10.01
CA ASP A 130 5.14 0.99 -11.09
C ASP A 130 5.69 1.68 -12.37
N ALA A 131 5.28 2.93 -12.65
CA ALA A 131 5.81 3.72 -13.77
C ALA A 131 7.25 4.18 -13.55
N TRP A 132 7.57 4.62 -12.34
CA TRP A 132 8.95 4.94 -11.96
C TRP A 132 9.84 3.70 -11.98
N HIS A 133 9.32 2.55 -11.56
CA HIS A 133 10.02 1.27 -11.63
C HIS A 133 10.43 0.93 -13.06
N ARG A 134 9.49 0.96 -14.01
CA ARG A 134 9.84 0.68 -15.41
C ARG A 134 10.88 1.65 -15.96
N ARG A 135 10.75 2.93 -15.62
CA ARG A 135 11.74 3.94 -16.02
C ARG A 135 13.10 3.63 -15.42
N TYR A 136 13.15 3.22 -14.15
CA TYR A 136 14.37 2.74 -13.52
C TYR A 136 14.93 1.51 -14.22
N GLU A 137 14.12 0.50 -14.52
CA GLU A 137 14.56 -0.70 -15.21
C GLU A 137 15.15 -0.41 -16.59
N THR A 138 14.58 0.56 -17.31
CA THR A 138 15.01 0.96 -18.66
C THR A 138 16.25 1.85 -18.65
N THR A 139 16.32 2.80 -17.72
CA THR A 139 17.38 3.83 -17.70
C THR A 139 18.53 3.51 -16.75
N LYS A 140 18.31 2.60 -15.79
CA LYS A 140 19.17 2.33 -14.63
C LYS A 140 19.55 3.57 -13.82
N ASN A 141 18.76 4.64 -13.93
CA ASN A 141 18.96 5.88 -13.17
C ASN A 141 18.39 5.75 -11.76
N LEU A 142 19.25 5.75 -10.74
CA LEU A 142 18.85 5.64 -9.33
C LEU A 142 17.86 6.73 -8.90
N SER A 143 17.84 7.90 -9.53
CA SER A 143 16.82 8.92 -9.25
C SER A 143 15.41 8.39 -9.47
N ALA A 144 15.18 7.58 -10.52
CA ALA A 144 13.88 6.96 -10.76
C ALA A 144 13.51 5.91 -9.69
N ALA A 145 14.48 5.13 -9.21
CA ALA A 145 14.30 4.20 -8.10
C ALA A 145 13.94 4.93 -6.79
N VAL A 146 14.55 6.09 -6.53
CA VAL A 146 14.17 6.95 -5.39
C VAL A 146 12.73 7.44 -5.51
N GLN A 147 12.29 7.85 -6.71
CA GLN A 147 10.90 8.28 -6.95
C GLN A 147 9.91 7.11 -6.83
N GLU A 148 10.29 5.90 -7.24
CA GLU A 148 9.49 4.69 -7.03
C GLU A 148 9.29 4.42 -5.54
N LEU A 149 10.37 4.41 -4.76
CA LEU A 149 10.32 4.14 -3.33
C LEU A 149 9.48 5.20 -2.59
N ASP A 150 9.61 6.47 -2.97
CA ASP A 150 8.83 7.57 -2.38
C ASP A 150 7.32 7.44 -2.66
N ALA A 151 6.95 7.05 -3.88
CA ALA A 151 5.55 6.80 -4.23
C ALA A 151 4.97 5.61 -3.44
N TYR A 152 5.75 4.54 -3.21
CA TYR A 152 5.33 3.48 -2.30
C TYR A 152 5.24 3.95 -0.84
N ARG A 153 6.19 4.76 -0.36
CA ARG A 153 6.13 5.34 0.99
C ARG A 153 4.82 6.09 1.21
N SER A 154 4.47 6.99 0.29
CA SER A 154 3.19 7.72 0.29
C SER A 154 1.98 6.77 0.32
N ALA A 155 1.99 5.72 -0.50
CA ALA A 155 0.91 4.73 -0.53
C ALA A 155 0.73 3.98 0.81
N PHE A 156 1.84 3.70 1.52
CA PHE A 156 1.82 3.00 2.80
C PHE A 156 1.51 3.91 3.99
N GLU A 157 1.89 5.19 3.91
CA GLU A 157 1.44 6.21 4.86
C GLU A 157 -0.07 6.44 4.74
N LEU A 158 -0.62 6.36 3.52
CA LEU A 158 -2.05 6.37 3.30
C LEU A 158 -2.74 5.15 3.93
N ILE A 159 -2.17 3.95 3.81
CA ILE A 159 -2.68 2.75 4.49
C ILE A 159 -2.74 2.99 6.01
N ASN A 160 -1.66 3.52 6.60
CA ASN A 160 -1.62 3.82 8.03
C ASN A 160 -2.68 4.85 8.45
N TYR A 161 -2.87 5.90 7.64
CA TYR A 161 -3.93 6.86 7.89
C TYR A 161 -5.32 6.18 7.83
N VAL A 162 -5.58 5.33 6.83
CA VAL A 162 -6.87 4.65 6.70
C VAL A 162 -7.14 3.73 7.90
N GLU A 163 -6.15 2.95 8.33
CA GLU A 163 -6.22 2.04 9.48
C GLU A 163 -6.46 2.78 10.81
N ARG A 164 -5.90 3.99 10.95
CA ARG A 164 -6.05 4.80 12.16
C ARG A 164 -7.31 5.64 12.19
N THR A 165 -7.99 5.85 11.06
CA THR A 165 -9.06 6.86 10.94
C THR A 165 -10.44 6.25 10.62
N TYR A 166 -10.52 5.17 9.85
CA TYR A 166 -11.80 4.62 9.37
C TYR A 166 -12.14 3.26 9.99
N GLU A 167 -13.41 3.07 10.32
CA GLU A 167 -13.97 1.82 10.84
C GLU A 167 -15.14 1.39 9.95
N SER A 168 -14.86 0.62 8.89
CA SER A 168 -15.88 0.13 7.95
C SER A 168 -15.50 -1.22 7.35
N ASP A 169 -16.48 -1.95 6.84
CA ASP A 169 -16.22 -3.17 6.05
C ASP A 169 -15.40 -2.86 4.79
N GLU A 170 -15.61 -1.70 4.17
CA GLU A 170 -14.86 -1.27 2.99
C GLU A 170 -13.38 -1.05 3.33
N SER A 171 -13.08 -0.29 4.39
CA SER A 171 -11.70 -0.04 4.82
C SER A 171 -11.03 -1.34 5.27
N ARG A 172 -11.72 -2.20 6.03
CA ARG A 172 -11.21 -3.53 6.44
C ARG A 172 -10.90 -4.42 5.23
N LEU A 173 -11.81 -4.49 4.25
CA LEU A 173 -11.62 -5.27 3.03
C LEU A 173 -10.49 -4.72 2.17
N PHE A 174 -10.42 -3.40 2.00
CA PHE A 174 -9.36 -2.69 1.28
C PHE A 174 -7.99 -3.00 1.90
N LEU A 175 -7.87 -2.79 3.22
CA LEU A 175 -6.65 -3.09 3.97
C LEU A 175 -6.28 -4.56 3.79
N THR A 176 -7.22 -5.50 3.99
CA THR A 176 -6.96 -6.94 3.86
C THR A 176 -6.46 -7.34 2.47
N LYS A 177 -7.04 -6.78 1.40
CA LYS A 177 -6.67 -7.14 0.01
C LYS A 177 -5.30 -6.58 -0.41
N ILE A 178 -5.00 -5.34 -0.01
CA ILE A 178 -3.76 -4.67 -0.41
C ILE A 178 -2.58 -5.10 0.45
N LYS A 179 -2.83 -5.47 1.72
CA LYS A 179 -1.85 -5.96 2.68
C LYS A 179 -1.00 -7.15 2.18
N TYR A 180 -1.39 -7.83 1.09
CA TYR A 180 -0.60 -8.92 0.48
C TYR A 180 -0.09 -8.61 -0.93
N ALA A 181 -0.77 -7.75 -1.69
CA ALA A 181 -0.52 -7.60 -3.12
C ALA A 181 0.69 -6.70 -3.47
N VAL A 182 1.12 -5.83 -2.57
CA VAL A 182 2.11 -4.77 -2.87
C VAL A 182 3.37 -4.81 -1.98
N HIS A 183 3.37 -5.55 -0.87
CA HIS A 183 4.38 -5.41 0.20
C HIS A 183 5.83 -5.76 -0.17
N GLY A 184 6.07 -6.66 -1.12
CA GLY A 184 7.44 -7.03 -1.50
C GLY A 184 8.19 -5.96 -2.29
N LYS A 185 7.47 -5.18 -3.12
CA LYS A 185 8.08 -4.20 -4.03
C LYS A 185 8.86 -3.07 -3.33
N PRO A 186 8.30 -2.37 -2.32
CA PRO A 186 9.05 -1.33 -1.62
C PRO A 186 10.27 -1.87 -0.87
N ILE A 187 10.19 -3.10 -0.33
CA ILE A 187 11.33 -3.77 0.32
C ILE A 187 12.43 -4.05 -0.71
N ASP A 188 12.05 -4.52 -1.90
CA ASP A 188 12.99 -4.83 -2.97
C ASP A 188 13.72 -3.61 -3.49
N ILE A 189 13.00 -2.53 -3.79
CA ILE A 189 13.62 -1.31 -4.31
C ILE A 189 14.44 -0.58 -3.22
N ALA A 190 14.02 -0.63 -1.95
CA ALA A 190 14.80 -0.11 -0.83
C ALA A 190 16.10 -0.90 -0.64
N PHE A 191 16.05 -2.24 -0.74
CA PHE A 191 17.25 -3.07 -0.72
C PHE A 191 18.18 -2.73 -1.89
N GLU A 192 17.64 -2.62 -3.10
CA GLU A 192 18.44 -2.29 -4.28
C GLU A 192 19.13 -0.92 -4.13
N LEU A 193 18.40 0.10 -3.70
CA LEU A 193 18.95 1.42 -3.39
C LEU A 193 20.06 1.33 -2.35
N TYR A 194 19.84 0.63 -1.23
CA TYR A 194 20.87 0.40 -0.22
C TYR A 194 22.12 -0.28 -0.81
N THR A 195 21.96 -1.32 -1.63
CA THR A 195 23.12 -2.03 -2.19
C THR A 195 23.97 -1.13 -3.09
N LYS A 196 23.34 -0.19 -3.80
CA LYS A 196 23.98 0.74 -4.75
C LYS A 196 24.57 1.97 -4.08
N THR A 197 23.92 2.53 -3.07
CA THR A 197 24.34 3.79 -2.42
C THR A 197 25.07 3.58 -1.11
N LYS A 198 24.85 2.45 -0.43
CA LYS A 198 25.25 2.17 0.95
C LYS A 198 24.66 3.15 1.99
N ASP A 199 23.59 3.86 1.62
CA ASP A 199 22.89 4.77 2.52
C ASP A 199 21.98 3.97 3.47
N ALA A 200 22.26 4.05 4.77
CA ALA A 200 21.53 3.37 5.83
C ALA A 200 20.06 3.82 5.94
N ALA A 201 19.69 5.00 5.42
CA ALA A 201 18.30 5.44 5.38
C ALA A 201 17.41 4.46 4.59
N TYR A 202 17.94 3.78 3.58
CA TYR A 202 17.20 2.77 2.84
C TYR A 202 16.98 1.47 3.63
N LEU A 203 17.90 1.13 4.56
CA LEU A 203 17.68 0.01 5.49
C LEU A 203 16.58 0.34 6.50
N GLU A 204 16.54 1.58 6.97
CA GLU A 204 15.47 2.06 7.87
C GLU A 204 14.10 1.97 7.17
N LEU A 205 14.01 2.42 5.92
CA LEU A 205 12.79 2.31 5.12
C LEU A 205 12.39 0.85 4.86
N LEU A 206 13.35 0.00 4.47
CA LEU A 206 13.12 -1.44 4.27
C LEU A 206 12.55 -2.08 5.53
N TYR A 207 13.18 -1.82 6.66
CA TYR A 207 12.73 -2.29 7.98
C TYR A 207 11.31 -1.80 8.28
N ALA A 208 11.02 -0.52 8.06
CA ALA A 208 9.69 0.03 8.28
C ALA A 208 8.61 -0.67 7.42
N PHE A 209 8.87 -0.88 6.12
CA PHE A 209 7.94 -1.61 5.25
C PHE A 209 7.72 -3.07 5.70
N ASP A 210 8.78 -3.74 6.12
CA ASP A 210 8.72 -5.12 6.62
C ASP A 210 7.92 -5.21 7.93
N GLN A 211 8.20 -4.34 8.90
CA GLN A 211 7.47 -4.32 10.17
C GLN A 211 6.02 -3.91 10.00
N GLN A 212 5.72 -2.95 9.11
CA GLN A 212 4.35 -2.55 8.82
C GLN A 212 3.54 -3.74 8.26
N ASN A 213 4.16 -4.56 7.41
CA ASN A 213 3.54 -5.79 6.92
C ASN A 213 3.21 -6.77 8.05
N LYS A 214 4.18 -7.02 8.94
CA LYS A 214 4.02 -7.97 10.06
C LYS A 214 2.99 -7.48 11.08
N ALA A 215 3.03 -6.20 11.44
CA ALA A 215 2.07 -5.57 12.33
C ALA A 215 0.65 -5.68 11.77
N ALA A 216 0.49 -5.44 10.47
CA ALA A 216 -0.77 -5.59 9.76
C ALA A 216 -1.34 -7.02 9.81
N VAL A 217 -0.49 -8.04 9.63
CA VAL A 217 -0.89 -9.46 9.73
C VAL A 217 -1.27 -9.83 11.17
N LEU A 218 -0.50 -9.39 12.16
CA LEU A 218 -0.80 -9.61 13.58
C LEU A 218 -2.08 -8.91 14.02
N ALA A 219 -2.35 -7.71 13.53
CA ALA A 219 -3.58 -6.97 13.80
C ALA A 219 -4.78 -7.70 13.19
N LEU A 220 -4.68 -8.19 11.96
CA LEU A 220 -5.72 -8.99 11.31
C LEU A 220 -6.00 -10.29 12.07
N ASN A 221 -4.96 -11.04 12.42
CA ASN A 221 -5.11 -12.28 13.19
C ASN A 221 -5.73 -12.01 14.56
N ARG A 222 -5.34 -10.92 15.23
CA ARG A 222 -6.00 -10.49 16.46
C ARG A 222 -7.45 -10.16 16.22
N GLN A 223 -7.80 -9.40 15.19
CA GLN A 223 -9.19 -9.04 14.89
C GLN A 223 -10.08 -10.26 14.62
N ILE A 224 -9.59 -11.22 13.81
CA ILE A 224 -10.29 -12.48 13.53
C ILE A 224 -10.48 -13.30 14.82
N ASN A 225 -9.50 -13.28 15.72
CA ASN A 225 -9.54 -14.05 16.97
C ASN A 225 -10.21 -13.29 18.14
N SER A 226 -10.30 -11.96 18.08
CA SER A 226 -10.77 -11.07 19.16
C SER A 226 -12.27 -10.80 19.12
N GLU A 227 -12.99 -11.31 18.11
CA GLU A 227 -14.44 -11.50 18.24
C GLU A 227 -14.80 -12.39 19.46
N ALA A 228 -13.81 -13.02 20.12
CA ALA A 228 -13.96 -13.78 21.36
C ALA A 228 -13.47 -13.07 22.65
N ALA A 229 -12.86 -11.87 22.61
CA ALA A 229 -12.32 -11.22 23.80
C ALA A 229 -12.49 -9.69 23.77
N GLU A 230 -13.64 -9.22 24.26
CA GLU A 230 -13.92 -7.81 24.50
C GLU A 230 -13.00 -7.22 25.59
N ASN A 231 -11.93 -6.54 25.20
CA ASN A 231 -11.25 -5.59 26.08
C ASN A 231 -12.01 -4.26 26.07
N ASN A 232 -13.06 -4.18 26.88
CA ASN A 232 -13.96 -3.04 27.01
C ASN A 232 -13.34 -1.91 27.87
N SER A 233 -12.35 -1.17 27.35
CA SER A 233 -11.97 0.11 27.96
C SER A 233 -12.87 1.24 27.42
N PRO A 234 -13.34 2.18 28.27
CA PRO A 234 -14.13 3.33 27.82
C PRO A 234 -13.42 4.16 26.73
N GLN A 235 -12.09 4.20 26.75
CA GLN A 235 -11.28 4.92 25.77
C GLN A 235 -11.24 4.23 24.40
N LEU A 236 -11.16 2.90 24.36
CA LEU A 236 -11.25 2.13 23.11
C LEU A 236 -12.65 2.27 22.49
N GLU A 237 -13.70 2.28 23.33
CA GLU A 237 -15.05 2.51 22.86
C GLU A 237 -15.21 3.92 22.26
N LYS A 238 -14.67 4.93 22.93
CA LYS A 238 -14.64 6.31 22.43
C LYS A 238 -13.89 6.42 21.11
N GLU A 239 -12.75 5.75 20.97
CA GLU A 239 -12.00 5.69 19.71
C GLU A 239 -12.86 5.10 18.58
N ARG A 240 -13.49 3.95 18.83
CA ARG A 240 -14.36 3.25 17.86
C ARG A 240 -15.54 4.13 17.42
N GLN A 241 -16.17 4.82 18.36
CA GLN A 241 -17.28 5.74 18.09
C GLN A 241 -16.84 6.90 17.18
N ILE A 242 -15.71 7.55 17.50
CA ILE A 242 -15.18 8.64 16.67
C ILE A 242 -14.87 8.16 15.25
N LYS A 243 -14.20 7.01 15.09
CA LYS A 243 -13.92 6.43 13.76
C LYS A 243 -15.20 6.12 12.98
N THR A 244 -16.23 5.62 13.65
CA THR A 244 -17.54 5.35 13.04
C THR A 244 -18.21 6.63 12.56
N GLU A 245 -18.13 7.72 13.34
CA GLU A 245 -18.67 9.02 12.94
C GLU A 245 -17.89 9.63 11.77
N ILE A 246 -16.56 9.57 11.78
CA ILE A 246 -15.72 9.98 10.63
C ILE A 246 -16.13 9.21 9.37
N THR A 247 -16.28 7.89 9.48
CA THR A 247 -16.68 7.02 8.39
C THR A 247 -18.05 7.42 7.84
N ARG A 248 -19.04 7.64 8.71
CA ARG A 248 -20.39 8.07 8.31
C ARG A 248 -20.36 9.42 7.59
N LEU A 249 -19.61 10.39 8.13
CA LEU A 249 -19.45 11.70 7.51
C LEU A 249 -18.74 11.61 6.15
N ALA A 250 -17.72 10.76 6.01
CA ALA A 250 -17.02 10.54 4.75
C ALA A 250 -17.93 9.91 3.67
N ILE A 251 -18.77 8.93 4.05
CA ILE A 251 -19.78 8.36 3.15
C ILE A 251 -20.76 9.45 2.71
N ARG A 252 -21.26 10.28 3.64
CA ARG A 252 -22.15 11.39 3.30
C ARG A 252 -21.48 12.40 2.36
N ALA A 253 -20.23 12.75 2.62
CA ALA A 253 -19.46 13.66 1.78
C ALA A 253 -19.33 13.13 0.33
N SER A 254 -19.22 11.81 0.15
CA SER A 254 -19.17 11.20 -1.19
C SER A 254 -20.46 11.33 -2.01
N GLN A 255 -21.59 11.61 -1.35
CA GLN A 255 -22.92 11.74 -1.96
C GLN A 255 -23.34 13.19 -2.20
N VAL A 256 -22.62 14.15 -1.62
CA VAL A 256 -22.95 15.58 -1.69
C VAL A 256 -22.25 16.23 -2.87
N THR A 257 -23.01 16.93 -3.71
CA THR A 257 -22.48 17.72 -4.84
C THR A 257 -22.32 19.19 -4.51
N ASP A 258 -23.02 19.70 -3.49
CA ASP A 258 -22.97 21.09 -3.07
C ASP A 258 -21.65 21.41 -2.36
N SER A 259 -20.93 22.42 -2.83
CA SER A 259 -19.60 22.76 -2.33
C SER A 259 -19.62 23.30 -0.90
N VAL A 260 -20.69 23.99 -0.49
CA VAL A 260 -20.81 24.58 0.85
C VAL A 260 -21.09 23.49 1.88
N GLN A 261 -22.02 22.58 1.57
CA GLN A 261 -22.29 21.40 2.40
C GLN A 261 -21.06 20.49 2.50
N LEU A 262 -20.35 20.28 1.38
CA LEU A 262 -19.12 19.49 1.38
C LEU A 262 -18.04 20.11 2.26
N ALA A 263 -17.89 21.44 2.23
CA ALA A 263 -16.95 22.17 3.09
C ALA A 263 -17.32 22.02 4.58
N ALA A 264 -18.62 22.08 4.91
CA ALA A 264 -19.10 21.89 6.27
C ALA A 264 -18.84 20.47 6.79
N ILE A 265 -19.16 19.43 5.99
CA ILE A 265 -18.87 18.03 6.35
C ILE A 265 -17.36 17.82 6.51
N SER A 266 -16.55 18.39 5.62
CA SER A 266 -15.09 18.31 5.70
C SER A 266 -14.55 18.97 6.98
N ALA A 267 -15.15 20.07 7.43
CA ALA A 267 -14.80 20.69 8.71
C ALA A 267 -15.13 19.77 9.89
N SER A 268 -16.34 19.20 9.92
CA SER A 268 -16.72 18.25 10.97
C SER A 268 -15.82 17.02 11.02
N ILE A 269 -15.36 16.51 9.87
CA ILE A 269 -14.41 15.39 9.84
C ILE A 269 -13.07 15.80 10.44
N ARG A 270 -12.53 16.97 10.11
CA ARG A 270 -11.29 17.47 10.72
C ARG A 270 -11.42 17.61 12.24
N ASP A 271 -12.56 18.09 12.74
CA ASP A 271 -12.81 18.19 14.18
C ASP A 271 -12.81 16.81 14.85
N GLN A 272 -13.41 15.81 14.20
CA GLN A 272 -13.39 14.42 14.69
C GLN A 272 -11.99 13.79 14.59
N GLU A 273 -11.20 14.07 13.56
CA GLU A 273 -9.80 13.63 13.46
C GLU A 273 -8.93 14.19 14.58
N ILE A 274 -9.15 15.46 14.97
CA ILE A 274 -8.48 16.08 16.12
C ILE A 274 -8.89 15.38 17.42
N ALA A 275 -10.19 15.09 17.60
CA ALA A 275 -10.68 14.37 18.77
C ALA A 275 -10.12 12.94 18.83
N LEU A 276 -10.05 12.25 17.69
CA LEU A 276 -9.48 10.92 17.55
C LEU A 276 -8.01 10.90 17.96
N SER A 277 -7.24 11.88 17.48
CA SER A 277 -5.82 12.00 17.79
C SER A 277 -5.57 12.12 19.30
N LYS A 278 -6.39 12.90 20.02
CA LYS A 278 -6.31 13.04 21.49
C LYS A 278 -6.57 11.71 22.21
N VAL A 279 -7.60 10.96 21.80
CA VAL A 279 -7.92 9.66 22.40
C VAL A 279 -6.81 8.64 22.13
N GLN A 280 -6.22 8.66 20.93
CA GLN A 280 -5.10 7.78 20.58
C GLN A 280 -3.84 8.09 21.40
N GLU A 281 -3.56 9.36 21.69
CA GLU A 281 -2.48 9.78 22.58
C GLU A 281 -2.71 9.31 24.03
N GLU A 282 -3.95 9.39 24.53
CA GLU A 282 -4.32 8.89 25.87
C GLU A 282 -4.16 7.36 26.00
N LEU A 283 -4.48 6.61 24.94
CA LEU A 283 -4.33 5.14 24.89
C LEU A 283 -2.87 4.71 24.80
N GLN A 284 -1.99 5.55 24.24
CA GLN A 284 -0.57 5.25 24.04
C GLN A 284 0.31 6.44 24.43
N PRO A 285 0.39 6.81 25.72
CA PRO A 285 1.08 8.02 26.19
C PRO A 285 2.60 8.00 25.93
N ASN A 286 3.17 6.82 25.63
CA ASN A 286 4.58 6.63 25.28
C ASN A 286 4.83 6.30 23.79
N ALA A 287 3.82 6.40 22.92
CA ALA A 287 4.01 6.31 21.48
C ALA A 287 4.67 7.61 20.97
N VAL A 288 5.98 7.73 21.20
CA VAL A 288 6.84 8.84 20.75
C VAL A 288 6.93 8.96 19.21
N LEU A 289 6.11 8.24 18.45
CA LEU A 289 6.20 8.23 17.01
C LEU A 289 4.86 8.62 16.40
N LYS A 290 4.81 9.88 15.95
CA LYS A 290 3.80 10.40 15.01
C LYS A 290 3.76 9.60 13.70
N THR A 291 4.66 8.63 13.50
CA THR A 291 4.79 7.74 12.35
C THR A 291 4.60 6.27 12.74
N SER A 292 3.65 5.57 12.11
CA SER A 292 3.49 4.09 12.03
C SER A 292 3.52 3.21 13.30
N GLY A 293 3.84 3.71 14.49
CA GLY A 293 4.03 2.89 15.70
C GLY A 293 5.27 1.96 15.66
N ILE A 294 6.07 2.01 14.60
CA ILE A 294 7.25 1.15 14.41
C ILE A 294 8.48 1.85 14.98
N PRO A 295 9.15 1.30 16.02
CA PRO A 295 10.32 1.93 16.60
C PRO A 295 11.49 1.94 15.60
N PRO A 296 12.16 3.08 15.38
CA PRO A 296 13.36 3.17 14.57
C PRO A 296 14.43 2.16 14.98
N ILE A 297 15.25 1.71 14.03
CA ILE A 297 16.31 0.71 14.28
C ILE A 297 17.23 1.15 15.41
N LYS A 298 17.57 2.44 15.46
CA LYS A 298 18.42 3.02 16.52
C LYS A 298 17.83 2.87 17.92
N ILE A 299 16.50 2.89 18.08
CA ILE A 299 15.84 2.65 19.37
C ILE A 299 16.00 1.18 19.77
N LEU A 300 15.86 0.23 18.85
CA LEU A 300 16.14 -1.18 19.11
C LEU A 300 17.59 -1.40 19.54
N GLN A 301 18.53 -0.79 18.81
CA GLN A 301 19.97 -0.88 19.10
C GLN A 301 20.34 -0.35 20.48
N THR A 302 19.68 0.71 20.94
CA THR A 302 20.01 1.39 22.21
C THR A 302 19.26 0.83 23.41
N LYS A 303 18.01 0.39 23.24
CA LYS A 303 17.15 -0.02 24.35
C LYS A 303 17.01 -1.54 24.52
N LEU A 304 17.24 -2.31 23.45
CA LEU A 304 16.93 -3.74 23.43
C LEU A 304 18.15 -4.63 23.17
N LEU A 305 19.12 -4.17 22.36
CA LEU A 305 20.22 -5.01 21.89
C LEU A 305 21.52 -4.82 22.70
N ASP A 306 22.16 -5.94 23.04
CA ASP A 306 23.53 -6.00 23.54
C ASP A 306 24.48 -6.62 22.51
N ASP A 307 25.76 -6.80 22.85
CA ASP A 307 26.77 -7.33 21.94
C ASP A 307 26.62 -8.84 21.65
N LYS A 308 25.65 -9.52 22.30
CA LYS A 308 25.38 -10.96 22.19
C LYS A 308 24.01 -11.28 21.63
N THR A 309 23.22 -10.24 21.30
CA THR A 309 21.84 -10.36 20.84
C THR A 309 21.69 -9.74 19.47
N ALA A 310 21.00 -10.42 18.57
CA ALA A 310 20.60 -9.87 17.28
C ALA A 310 19.11 -10.11 17.02
N ILE A 311 18.45 -9.14 16.38
CA ILE A 311 17.14 -9.33 15.78
C ILE A 311 17.33 -9.78 14.33
N VAL A 312 16.61 -10.81 13.91
CA VAL A 312 16.63 -11.33 12.54
C VAL A 312 15.22 -11.33 11.99
N SER A 313 14.97 -10.44 11.03
CA SER A 313 13.68 -10.33 10.35
C SER A 313 13.72 -10.98 8.98
N TYR A 314 12.85 -11.96 8.74
CA TYR A 314 12.65 -12.54 7.41
C TYR A 314 11.41 -11.95 6.74
N HIS A 315 11.57 -11.56 5.47
CA HIS A 315 10.49 -11.21 4.56
C HIS A 315 10.47 -12.18 3.39
N LEU A 316 9.35 -12.90 3.22
CA LEU A 316 9.16 -13.83 2.13
C LEU A 316 8.41 -13.17 0.97
N GLY A 317 9.12 -12.87 -0.12
CA GLY A 317 8.53 -12.42 -1.38
C GLY A 317 8.14 -13.59 -2.28
N ALA A 318 7.61 -13.29 -3.48
CA ALA A 318 7.15 -14.33 -4.41
C ALA A 318 8.29 -15.22 -4.97
N ALA A 319 9.50 -14.67 -5.12
CA ALA A 319 10.64 -15.37 -5.73
C ALA A 319 11.94 -15.24 -4.93
N LYS A 320 11.95 -14.45 -3.86
CA LYS A 320 13.15 -14.19 -3.04
C LYS A 320 12.78 -13.96 -1.59
N MET A 321 13.73 -14.25 -0.71
CA MET A 321 13.69 -13.94 0.70
C MET A 321 14.60 -12.76 0.99
N THR A 322 14.14 -11.82 1.81
CA THR A 322 14.96 -10.76 2.38
C THR A 322 15.21 -11.08 3.85
N THR A 323 16.46 -11.04 4.27
CA THR A 323 16.89 -11.22 5.67
C THR A 323 17.50 -9.92 6.15
N LEU A 324 16.89 -9.30 7.16
CA LEU A 324 17.42 -8.15 7.87
C LEU A 324 17.96 -8.60 9.23
N VAL A 325 19.22 -8.30 9.51
CA VAL A 325 19.88 -8.58 10.79
C VAL A 325 20.21 -7.26 11.46
N ILE A 326 19.71 -7.05 12.66
CA ILE A 326 19.97 -5.87 13.49
C ILE A 326 20.72 -6.32 14.74
N GLY A 327 21.98 -5.94 14.86
CA GLY A 327 22.78 -6.03 16.08
C GLY A 327 22.95 -4.66 16.74
N LYS A 328 23.51 -4.60 17.95
CA LYS A 328 23.72 -3.35 18.71
C LYS A 328 24.39 -2.23 17.91
N ASN A 329 25.40 -2.57 17.12
CA ASN A 329 26.18 -1.61 16.33
C ASN A 329 26.17 -1.91 14.82
N THR A 330 25.40 -2.91 14.39
CA THR A 330 25.42 -3.39 13.00
C THR A 330 24.01 -3.56 12.47
N VAL A 331 23.83 -3.24 11.19
CA VAL A 331 22.61 -3.55 10.44
C VAL A 331 23.05 -4.12 9.11
N ALA A 332 22.61 -5.35 8.82
CA ALA A 332 22.92 -6.01 7.56
C ALA A 332 21.63 -6.51 6.92
N CYS A 333 21.55 -6.41 5.61
CA CYS A 333 20.41 -6.91 4.85
C CYS A 333 20.92 -7.74 3.67
N TYR A 334 20.23 -8.84 3.40
CA TYR A 334 20.56 -9.79 2.35
C TYR A 334 19.30 -10.19 1.60
N GLN A 335 19.40 -10.36 0.28
CA GLN A 335 18.35 -10.96 -0.54
C GLN A 335 18.88 -12.19 -1.26
N GLN A 336 18.11 -13.28 -1.20
CA GLN A 336 18.44 -14.54 -1.88
C GLN A 336 17.22 -15.11 -2.60
N PRO A 337 17.39 -15.75 -3.77
CA PRO A 337 16.28 -16.39 -4.47
C PRO A 337 15.71 -17.55 -3.64
N LEU A 338 14.40 -17.78 -3.76
CA LEU A 338 13.76 -18.94 -3.18
C LEU A 338 14.07 -20.20 -3.99
N PRO A 339 14.28 -21.35 -3.34
CA PRO A 339 14.32 -22.64 -4.01
C PRO A 339 13.07 -22.89 -4.86
N ARG A 340 13.20 -23.60 -6.00
CA ARG A 340 12.07 -23.85 -6.90
C ARG A 340 10.91 -24.61 -6.23
N ASN A 341 11.23 -25.51 -5.31
CA ASN A 341 10.30 -26.32 -4.52
C ASN A 341 10.15 -25.79 -3.09
N PHE A 342 10.42 -24.51 -2.83
CA PHE A 342 10.42 -23.95 -1.46
C PHE A 342 9.12 -24.22 -0.68
N ASN A 343 7.96 -24.05 -1.32
CA ASN A 343 6.67 -24.29 -0.66
C ASN A 343 6.47 -25.76 -0.28
N GLU A 344 6.86 -26.68 -1.16
CA GLU A 344 6.80 -28.13 -0.91
C GLU A 344 7.73 -28.50 0.25
N LEU A 345 8.98 -28.02 0.21
CA LEU A 345 9.97 -28.22 1.28
C LEU A 345 9.47 -27.68 2.63
N MET A 346 8.87 -26.49 2.66
CA MET A 346 8.31 -25.92 3.88
C MET A 346 7.13 -26.74 4.42
N LEU A 347 6.26 -27.24 3.54
CA LEU A 347 5.13 -28.10 3.95
C LEU A 347 5.62 -29.44 4.51
N GLU A 348 6.59 -30.07 3.85
CA GLU A 348 7.23 -31.30 4.32
C GLU A 348 7.84 -31.09 5.71
N GLU A 349 8.56 -29.98 5.92
CA GLU A 349 9.19 -29.70 7.21
C GLU A 349 8.16 -29.39 8.31
N ILE A 350 7.08 -28.67 8.00
CA ILE A 350 5.97 -28.46 8.94
C ILE A 350 5.34 -29.80 9.34
N GLN A 351 5.15 -30.74 8.41
CA GLN A 351 4.62 -32.07 8.73
C GLN A 351 5.61 -32.90 9.56
N ARG A 352 6.90 -32.83 9.24
CA ARG A 352 7.98 -33.49 10.00
C ARG A 352 7.98 -33.02 11.47
N VAL A 353 7.89 -31.71 11.70
CA VAL A 353 7.84 -31.13 13.06
C VAL A 353 6.55 -31.51 13.80
N LYS A 354 5.41 -31.63 13.10
CA LYS A 354 4.14 -32.05 13.71
C LYS A 354 4.06 -33.54 14.04
N THR A 355 4.85 -34.38 13.35
CA THR A 355 4.84 -35.84 13.52
C THR A 355 6.25 -36.41 13.76
N PRO A 356 6.87 -36.07 14.90
CA PRO A 356 8.21 -36.54 15.24
C PRO A 356 8.20 -38.06 15.46
N GLY A 357 8.43 -38.84 14.40
CA GLY A 357 8.41 -40.31 14.43
C GLY A 357 8.31 -40.97 13.05
N ASN A 358 7.67 -40.30 12.09
CA ASN A 358 7.57 -40.75 10.69
C ASN A 358 8.53 -39.95 9.80
N ALA A 359 9.83 -39.99 10.10
CA ALA A 359 10.83 -39.28 9.29
C ALA A 359 10.90 -39.92 7.89
N LEU A 360 10.19 -39.33 6.92
CA LEU A 360 10.50 -39.50 5.51
C LEU A 360 11.97 -39.09 5.32
N GLN A 361 12.83 -40.08 5.08
CA GLN A 361 14.20 -39.85 4.62
C GLN A 361 14.10 -39.29 3.19
N SER A 362 14.05 -37.97 3.04
CA SER A 362 14.32 -37.35 1.74
C SER A 362 15.78 -36.93 1.69
N ASN A 363 16.53 -37.55 0.77
CA ASN A 363 17.96 -37.32 0.55
C ASN A 363 18.28 -35.99 -0.15
N ASP A 364 17.27 -35.15 -0.41
CA ASP A 364 17.37 -33.87 -1.12
C ASP A 364 16.79 -32.69 -0.31
N THR A 365 16.73 -32.78 1.02
CA THR A 365 16.36 -31.60 1.81
C THR A 365 17.46 -30.56 1.71
N ILE A 366 17.20 -29.46 1.00
CA ILE A 366 17.81 -28.17 1.34
C ILE A 366 17.65 -28.05 2.85
N ASN A 367 18.77 -27.94 3.56
CA ASN A 367 18.74 -27.72 4.99
C ASN A 367 18.11 -26.33 5.20
N LEU A 368 16.79 -26.29 5.46
CA LEU A 368 16.04 -25.05 5.60
C LEU A 368 16.63 -24.18 6.70
N PHE A 369 17.15 -24.79 7.78
CA PHE A 369 17.89 -24.04 8.81
C PHE A 369 19.12 -23.34 8.24
N GLN A 370 19.93 -24.04 7.42
CA GLN A 370 21.05 -23.40 6.74
C GLN A 370 20.58 -22.31 5.78
N PHE A 371 19.50 -22.53 5.03
CA PHE A 371 18.95 -21.53 4.11
C PHE A 371 18.52 -20.25 4.84
N PHE A 372 17.85 -20.35 5.99
CA PHE A 372 17.44 -19.18 6.78
C PHE A 372 18.65 -18.51 7.47
N LEU A 373 19.58 -19.30 8.03
CA LEU A 373 20.65 -18.77 8.86
C LEU A 373 21.96 -18.43 8.11
N GLN A 374 22.09 -18.75 6.82
CA GLN A 374 23.36 -18.59 6.08
C GLN A 374 23.93 -17.17 6.08
N HIS A 375 23.08 -16.16 6.28
CA HIS A 375 23.48 -14.75 6.32
C HIS A 375 23.39 -14.12 7.72
N VAL A 376 23.07 -14.92 8.73
CA VAL A 376 23.03 -14.49 10.13
C VAL A 376 24.42 -14.72 10.73
N PRO A 377 25.10 -13.68 11.24
CA PRO A 377 26.43 -13.81 11.84
C PRO A 377 26.33 -14.46 13.23
N LEU A 378 26.22 -15.79 13.28
CA LEU A 378 26.00 -16.54 14.53
C LEU A 378 27.19 -16.49 15.51
N ALA A 379 28.41 -16.21 15.02
CA ALA A 379 29.59 -16.19 15.86
C ALA A 379 29.50 -15.10 16.94
N GLY A 380 29.59 -15.50 18.21
CA GLY A 380 29.54 -14.59 19.36
C GLY A 380 28.12 -14.19 19.80
N LEU A 381 27.08 -14.56 19.05
CA LEU A 381 25.69 -14.36 19.46
C LEU A 381 25.24 -15.49 20.39
N HIS A 382 24.58 -15.12 21.49
CA HIS A 382 23.97 -16.05 22.44
C HIS A 382 22.45 -16.07 22.31
N GLN A 383 21.85 -15.05 21.68
CA GLN A 383 20.42 -14.93 21.51
C GLN A 383 20.06 -14.35 20.14
N LEU A 384 19.09 -14.97 19.48
CA LEU A 384 18.42 -14.45 18.29
C LEU A 384 16.96 -14.14 18.64
N ILE A 385 16.51 -12.95 18.27
CA ILE A 385 15.11 -12.55 18.31
C ILE A 385 14.61 -12.59 16.86
N ILE A 386 13.66 -13.47 16.53
CA ILE A 386 13.15 -13.68 15.17
C ILE A 386 11.74 -13.12 15.03
#